data_AF-A0A368KLW7-F1
#
_entry.id   AF-A0A368KLW7-F1
#
_cell.length_a   1.000
_cell.length_b   1.000
_cell.length_c   1.000
_cell.angle_alpha   90.00
_cell.angle_beta   90.00
_cell.angle_gamma   90.00
#
_symmetry.space_group_name_H-M   'P 1'
#
loop_
_entity.id
_entity.type
_entity.pdbx_description
1 polymer ?
#
loop_
_entity_poly.entity_id
_entity_poly.type
_entity_poly.pdbx_seq_one_letter_code
_entity_poly.pdbx_strand_id
1 'polypeptide(L)'
;MFRRTVMFWVAAAASIGVPYGYFHPDVRETAATYWNKAKAYVPSGATSQADAPDASIKFDPGQIGSQVSALSQQMTGNLPGGSPGQPGAAPIFQEFSHFINFNATPRWIMETWPHVSTTLSDLNMEGMRVPLVSGSRVDDIAGSLTYYFDKEKQLQRITFHGTTGDDRRLVTMLTKDYQFEAEPTVAGTMYMVKWNGDPVSVLRVEPAPVVNQSLPHTRLKIDLEINRPSRYYSLSPEMAKLVDRDKHAGRWGFQ
;
A
#
# COMPACT_ATOMS: atom_id res chain seq x y z
N MET A 1 22.44 -5.09 -31.46
CA MET A 1 21.13 -4.40 -31.37
C MET A 1 20.06 -5.35 -31.91
N PHE A 2 18.99 -5.55 -31.13
CA PHE A 2 17.75 -6.31 -31.33
C PHE A 2 17.50 -7.33 -30.20
N ARG A 3 16.21 -7.36 -29.76
CA ARG A 3 15.54 -8.34 -28.86
C ARG A 3 15.46 -8.03 -27.36
N ARG A 4 14.91 -6.86 -27.00
CA ARG A 4 14.16 -6.70 -25.73
C ARG A 4 12.64 -6.69 -25.91
N THR A 5 12.15 -6.35 -27.10
CA THR A 5 10.71 -6.19 -27.37
C THR A 5 9.93 -7.50 -27.48
N VAL A 6 10.61 -8.61 -27.77
CA VAL A 6 9.93 -9.93 -27.94
C VAL A 6 9.54 -10.54 -26.59
N MET A 7 10.26 -10.21 -25.51
CA MET A 7 10.06 -10.81 -24.19
C MET A 7 8.80 -10.28 -23.49
N PHE A 8 8.40 -9.03 -23.78
CA PHE A 8 7.19 -8.42 -23.20
C PHE A 8 5.88 -9.00 -23.75
N TRP A 9 5.85 -9.43 -25.02
CA TRP A 9 4.65 -10.01 -25.62
C TRP A 9 4.38 -11.45 -25.18
N VAL A 10 5.43 -12.22 -24.83
CA VAL A 10 5.27 -13.59 -24.33
C VAL A 10 4.68 -13.61 -22.91
N ALA A 11 5.02 -12.63 -22.07
CA ALA A 11 4.46 -12.50 -20.73
C ALA A 11 2.98 -12.05 -20.74
N ALA A 12 2.60 -11.18 -21.68
CA ALA A 12 1.22 -10.70 -21.80
C ALA A 12 0.23 -11.76 -22.33
N ALA A 13 0.70 -12.70 -23.17
CA ALA A 13 -0.15 -13.77 -23.70
C ALA A 13 -0.50 -14.85 -22.66
N ALA A 14 0.33 -15.02 -21.62
CA ALA A 14 0.14 -16.06 -20.60
C ALA A 14 -0.94 -15.72 -19.55
N SER A 15 -1.32 -14.45 -19.39
CA SER A 15 -2.24 -14.00 -18.33
C SER A 15 -3.70 -13.86 -18.75
N ILE A 16 -4.02 -13.97 -20.05
CA ILE A 16 -5.40 -13.81 -20.57
C ILE A 16 -6.02 -15.16 -21.00
N GLY A 17 -5.22 -16.19 -21.30
CA GLY A 17 -5.74 -17.44 -21.92
C GLY A 17 -6.29 -18.51 -20.97
N VAL A 18 -6.00 -18.45 -19.67
CA VAL A 18 -6.28 -19.57 -18.75
C VAL A 18 -7.77 -19.78 -18.46
N PRO A 19 -8.64 -18.74 -18.34
CA PRO A 19 -10.06 -18.98 -18.11
C PRO A 19 -10.85 -19.34 -19.38
N TYR A 20 -10.41 -18.90 -20.56
CA TYR A 20 -11.21 -19.00 -21.80
C TYR A 20 -11.03 -20.34 -22.54
N GLY A 21 -9.86 -20.97 -22.42
CA GLY A 21 -9.54 -22.25 -23.10
C GLY A 21 -10.22 -23.50 -22.50
N TYR A 22 -10.94 -23.37 -21.39
CA TYR A 22 -11.67 -24.50 -20.80
C TYR A 22 -12.97 -24.82 -21.55
N PHE A 23 -13.60 -23.81 -22.18
CA PHE A 23 -14.96 -23.94 -22.75
C PHE A 23 -15.02 -24.01 -24.29
N HIS A 24 -13.91 -23.86 -25.02
CA HIS A 24 -13.87 -23.97 -26.49
C HIS A 24 -12.75 -24.90 -26.98
N PRO A 25 -13.08 -26.04 -27.64
CA PRO A 25 -12.08 -27.04 -28.06
C PRO A 25 -11.13 -26.53 -29.15
N ASP A 26 -11.60 -25.68 -30.07
CA ASP A 26 -10.82 -25.18 -31.21
C ASP A 26 -9.67 -24.23 -30.78
N VAL A 27 -9.85 -23.60 -29.62
CA VAL A 27 -8.85 -22.69 -29.03
C VAL A 27 -7.71 -23.48 -28.36
N ARG A 28 -7.98 -24.71 -27.89
CA ARG A 28 -6.97 -25.59 -27.27
C ARG A 28 -5.93 -26.07 -28.27
N GLU A 29 -6.37 -26.46 -29.46
CA GLU A 29 -5.49 -26.97 -30.52
C GLU A 29 -4.56 -25.86 -31.04
N THR A 30 -5.11 -24.66 -31.16
CA THR A 30 -4.38 -23.45 -31.50
C THR A 30 -3.32 -23.13 -30.44
N ALA A 31 -3.70 -23.12 -29.15
CA ALA A 31 -2.79 -22.81 -28.04
C ALA A 31 -1.66 -23.85 -27.86
N ALA A 32 -1.95 -25.15 -28.03
CA ALA A 32 -0.94 -26.21 -27.97
C ALA A 32 0.11 -26.07 -29.08
N THR A 33 -0.31 -25.65 -30.28
CA THR A 33 0.59 -25.42 -31.42
C THR A 33 1.54 -24.25 -31.15
N TYR A 34 1.04 -23.17 -30.55
CA TYR A 34 1.87 -22.02 -30.15
C TYR A 34 2.80 -22.35 -28.98
N TRP A 35 2.36 -23.17 -28.01
CA TRP A 35 3.19 -23.62 -26.89
C TRP A 35 4.35 -24.52 -27.34
N ASN A 36 4.10 -25.43 -28.29
CA ASN A 36 5.15 -26.27 -28.85
C ASN A 36 6.18 -25.46 -29.67
N LYS A 37 5.74 -24.41 -30.38
CA LYS A 37 6.65 -23.45 -31.03
C LYS A 37 7.43 -22.61 -30.02
N ALA A 38 6.82 -22.23 -28.88
CA ALA A 38 7.47 -21.45 -27.84
C ALA A 38 8.53 -22.26 -27.06
N LYS A 39 8.32 -23.57 -26.85
CA LYS A 39 9.32 -24.46 -26.23
C LYS A 39 10.67 -24.47 -26.97
N ALA A 40 10.68 -24.24 -28.27
CA ALA A 40 11.92 -24.15 -29.06
C ALA A 40 12.76 -22.89 -28.77
N TYR A 41 12.20 -21.89 -28.08
CA TYR A 41 12.85 -20.62 -27.78
C TYR A 41 13.14 -20.41 -26.29
N VAL A 42 12.75 -21.35 -25.43
CA VAL A 42 13.08 -21.34 -24.00
C VAL A 42 14.40 -22.09 -23.80
N PRO A 43 15.46 -21.48 -23.22
CA PRO A 43 16.68 -22.19 -22.92
C PRO A 43 16.37 -23.30 -21.92
N SER A 44 16.49 -24.56 -22.34
CA SER A 44 16.54 -25.68 -21.41
C SER A 44 17.86 -25.58 -20.65
N GLY A 45 17.81 -25.15 -19.40
CA GLY A 45 18.94 -25.24 -18.47
C GLY A 45 19.26 -26.69 -18.14
N ALA A 46 19.80 -27.42 -19.11
CA ALA A 46 20.56 -28.64 -18.88
C ALA A 46 22.00 -28.18 -18.61
N THR A 47 22.34 -27.98 -17.34
CA THR A 47 23.75 -27.85 -16.95
C THR A 47 24.39 -29.23 -17.06
N SER A 48 25.10 -29.44 -18.18
CA SER A 48 26.16 -30.43 -18.26
C SER A 48 27.16 -30.18 -17.14
N GLN A 49 27.43 -31.22 -16.38
CA GLN A 49 28.37 -31.28 -15.27
C GLN A 49 29.81 -31.32 -15.82
N ALA A 50 30.36 -30.15 -16.12
CA ALA A 50 31.80 -29.90 -16.25
C ALA A 50 32.00 -28.37 -16.19
N ASP A 51 32.95 -27.90 -15.38
CA ASP A 51 33.28 -26.49 -15.09
C ASP A 51 32.43 -25.75 -14.04
N ALA A 52 32.33 -26.35 -12.84
CA ALA A 52 32.16 -25.58 -11.61
C ALA A 52 33.54 -25.45 -10.91
N PRO A 53 34.00 -24.23 -10.55
CA PRO A 53 35.24 -24.07 -9.77
C PRO A 53 35.07 -24.67 -8.37
N ASP A 54 36.05 -25.47 -7.97
CA ASP A 54 36.13 -26.21 -6.71
C ASP A 54 36.12 -25.26 -5.49
N ALA A 55 35.04 -25.28 -4.72
CA ALA A 55 34.93 -24.62 -3.43
C ALA A 55 34.65 -25.68 -2.35
N SER A 56 35.57 -26.63 -2.19
CA SER A 56 35.58 -27.53 -1.04
C SER A 56 36.27 -26.85 0.16
N ILE A 57 35.46 -26.26 1.05
CA ILE A 57 35.94 -25.79 2.36
C ILE A 57 36.22 -27.02 3.22
N LYS A 58 37.49 -27.27 3.54
CA LYS A 58 37.91 -28.26 4.53
C LYS A 58 37.51 -27.76 5.93
N PHE A 59 36.76 -28.58 6.65
CA PHE A 59 36.36 -28.33 8.03
C PHE A 59 37.50 -28.70 8.97
N ASP A 60 38.09 -27.71 9.65
CA ASP A 60 39.14 -27.90 10.67
C ASP A 60 38.52 -27.69 12.07
N PRO A 61 38.40 -28.73 12.94
CA PRO A 61 37.65 -28.65 14.20
C PRO A 61 38.27 -27.77 15.31
N GLY A 62 39.35 -27.02 15.03
CA GLY A 62 40.15 -26.31 16.03
C GLY A 62 39.81 -24.83 16.28
N GLN A 63 38.85 -24.21 15.57
CA GLN A 63 38.65 -22.74 15.63
C GLN A 63 37.25 -22.25 16.05
N ILE A 64 36.39 -23.10 16.61
CA ILE A 64 35.02 -22.71 17.00
C ILE A 64 34.96 -22.07 18.41
N GLY A 65 36.09 -21.89 19.10
CA GLY A 65 36.11 -21.48 20.52
C GLY A 65 36.12 -19.98 20.85
N SER A 66 36.39 -19.06 19.91
CA SER A 66 36.81 -17.69 20.30
C SER A 66 36.16 -16.52 19.56
N GLN A 67 35.04 -16.71 18.85
CA GLN A 67 34.37 -15.61 18.12
C GLN A 67 32.87 -15.43 18.42
N VAL A 68 32.39 -15.93 19.57
CA VAL A 68 30.98 -15.76 20.00
C VAL A 68 30.76 -14.68 21.06
N SER A 69 31.79 -13.97 21.51
CA SER A 69 31.68 -12.99 22.62
C SER A 69 31.68 -11.51 22.21
N ALA A 70 31.53 -11.17 20.91
CA ALA A 70 31.61 -9.78 20.44
C ALA A 70 30.30 -9.19 19.86
N LEU A 71 29.16 -9.90 19.94
CA LEU A 71 27.88 -9.44 19.35
C LEU A 71 26.76 -9.17 20.37
N SER A 72 27.07 -9.10 21.66
CA SER A 72 26.07 -8.94 22.74
C SER A 72 26.34 -7.78 23.70
N GLN A 73 26.85 -6.65 23.18
CA GLN A 73 26.86 -5.38 23.91
C GLN A 73 26.54 -4.20 22.99
N GLN A 74 25.26 -4.01 22.66
CA GLN A 74 24.71 -2.70 22.27
C GLN A 74 23.17 -2.75 22.19
N MET A 75 22.53 -3.09 23.30
CA MET A 75 21.14 -2.67 23.57
C MET A 75 20.99 -2.32 25.05
N THR A 76 21.51 -1.16 25.42
CA THR A 76 21.05 -0.41 26.58
C THR A 76 20.77 1.01 26.10
N GLY A 77 19.51 1.39 26.23
CA GLY A 77 18.96 2.59 25.62
C GLY A 77 19.54 3.89 26.16
N ASN A 78 19.38 4.91 25.33
CA ASN A 78 19.14 6.28 25.75
C ASN A 78 18.52 7.04 24.57
N LEU A 79 17.25 7.44 24.71
CA LEU A 79 16.73 8.64 24.04
C LEU A 79 17.43 9.84 24.70
N PRO A 80 17.92 10.86 23.96
CA PRO A 80 17.01 11.79 23.29
C PRO A 80 17.52 12.38 21.95
N GLY A 81 16.58 12.79 21.09
CA GLY A 81 16.86 13.67 19.94
C GLY A 81 17.09 12.91 18.64
N GLY A 82 16.25 13.20 17.64
CA GLY A 82 16.38 12.64 16.30
C GLY A 82 17.72 13.02 15.67
N SER A 83 18.50 12.01 15.26
CA SER A 83 19.63 12.18 14.36
C SER A 83 19.12 12.26 12.92
N PRO A 84 19.34 13.37 12.19
CA PRO A 84 19.13 13.42 10.76
C PRO A 84 20.31 12.70 10.09
N GLY A 85 20.09 11.54 9.47
CA GLY A 85 21.26 10.85 8.91
C GLY A 85 21.12 9.52 8.19
N GLN A 86 19.92 8.99 7.94
CA GLN A 86 19.77 7.86 7.03
C GLN A 86 19.05 8.32 5.75
N PRO A 87 19.80 8.55 4.64
CA PRO A 87 19.18 8.90 3.37
C PRO A 87 18.25 7.76 2.92
N GLY A 88 16.95 8.01 2.95
CA GLY A 88 15.93 7.11 2.40
C GLY A 88 14.99 6.44 3.42
N ALA A 89 15.19 6.59 4.73
CA ALA A 89 14.21 6.12 5.70
C ALA A 89 13.03 7.10 5.79
N ALA A 90 11.80 6.59 5.65
CA ALA A 90 10.61 7.41 5.86
C ALA A 90 10.56 7.92 7.32
N PRO A 91 10.12 9.17 7.56
CA PRO A 91 9.95 9.68 8.91
C PRO A 91 8.94 8.82 9.68
N ILE A 92 9.25 8.54 10.95
CA ILE A 92 8.36 7.83 11.86
C ILE A 92 7.58 8.89 12.65
N PHE A 93 6.26 8.89 12.49
CA PHE A 93 5.38 9.82 13.20
C PHE A 93 4.59 9.09 14.28
N GLN A 94 4.82 9.47 15.54
CA GLN A 94 4.09 8.93 16.68
C GLN A 94 2.65 9.43 16.77
N GLU A 95 2.30 10.54 16.11
CA GLU A 95 0.95 11.12 16.17
C GLU A 95 0.35 11.25 14.77
N PHE A 96 -0.89 10.80 14.59
CA PHE A 96 -1.55 10.80 13.29
C PHE A 96 -1.84 12.21 12.77
N SER A 97 -2.04 13.17 13.68
CA SER A 97 -2.22 14.59 13.36
C SER A 97 -1.00 15.20 12.65
N HIS A 98 0.18 14.59 12.76
CA HIS A 98 1.38 15.07 12.07
C HIS A 98 1.27 14.90 10.55
N PHE A 99 0.78 13.75 10.08
CA PHE A 99 0.66 13.45 8.66
C PHE A 99 -0.76 13.67 8.12
N ILE A 100 -1.78 13.66 8.97
CA ILE A 100 -3.11 14.17 8.62
C ILE A 100 -3.13 15.67 8.96
N ASN A 101 -2.35 16.44 8.21
CA ASN A 101 -2.13 17.86 8.47
C ASN A 101 -2.62 18.72 7.30
N PHE A 102 -3.76 19.39 7.48
CA PHE A 102 -4.32 20.28 6.46
C PHE A 102 -3.50 21.56 6.22
N ASN A 103 -2.52 21.87 7.07
CA ASN A 103 -1.59 22.98 6.87
C ASN A 103 -0.33 22.56 6.10
N ALA A 104 -0.24 21.31 5.65
CA ALA A 104 0.86 20.84 4.82
C ALA A 104 0.92 21.64 3.51
N THR A 105 2.14 21.98 3.10
CA THR A 105 2.43 22.64 1.81
C THR A 105 3.22 21.70 0.92
N PRO A 106 3.22 21.89 -0.42
CA PRO A 106 4.03 21.07 -1.32
C PRO A 106 5.51 21.05 -0.92
N ARG A 107 6.04 22.20 -0.49
CA ARG A 107 7.41 22.33 0.01
C ARG A 107 7.65 21.47 1.25
N TRP A 108 6.77 21.58 2.26
CA TRP A 108 6.87 20.78 3.47
C TRP A 108 6.85 19.28 3.15
N ILE A 109 6.02 18.84 2.18
CA ILE A 109 5.98 17.43 1.77
C ILE A 109 7.33 17.00 1.19
N MET A 110 7.91 17.78 0.27
CA MET A 110 9.20 17.45 -0.34
C MET A 110 10.37 17.46 0.67
N GLU A 111 10.29 18.27 1.72
CA GLU A 111 11.29 18.32 2.79
C GLU A 111 11.10 17.20 3.82
N THR A 112 9.87 16.77 4.05
CA THR A 112 9.51 15.77 5.06
C THR A 112 9.66 14.35 4.55
N TRP A 113 9.25 14.10 3.31
CA TRP A 113 9.16 12.76 2.75
C TRP A 113 10.33 12.49 1.80
N PRO A 114 11.10 11.41 2.01
CA PRO A 114 12.24 11.08 1.14
C PRO A 114 11.82 10.83 -0.32
N HIS A 115 10.61 10.31 -0.52
CA HIS A 115 10.09 9.92 -1.82
C HIS A 115 8.67 10.44 -1.98
N VAL A 116 8.45 11.20 -3.06
CA VAL A 116 7.16 11.77 -3.42
C VAL A 116 6.87 11.46 -4.87
N SER A 117 5.70 10.88 -5.13
CA SER A 117 5.18 10.69 -6.49
C SER A 117 4.11 11.74 -6.75
N THR A 118 4.23 12.45 -7.87
CA THR A 118 3.20 13.39 -8.30
C THR A 118 2.15 12.68 -9.15
N THR A 119 0.88 12.96 -8.91
CA THR A 119 -0.24 12.43 -9.68
C THR A 119 -1.18 13.57 -10.03
N LEU A 120 -1.75 13.56 -11.23
CA LEU A 120 -2.85 14.47 -11.56
C LEU A 120 -4.17 13.79 -11.21
N SER A 121 -5.00 14.43 -10.40
CA SER A 121 -6.34 13.94 -10.08
C SER A 121 -7.37 14.52 -11.04
N ASP A 122 -8.46 13.78 -11.31
CA ASP A 122 -9.56 14.17 -12.19
C ASP A 122 -10.22 15.54 -11.83
N LEU A 123 -9.99 16.04 -10.62
CA LEU A 123 -10.59 17.28 -10.09
C LEU A 123 -9.75 18.56 -10.31
N ASN A 124 -8.80 18.56 -11.25
CA ASN A 124 -7.80 19.64 -11.40
C ASN A 124 -6.90 19.83 -10.17
N MET A 125 -6.72 18.77 -9.37
CA MET A 125 -5.87 18.80 -8.20
C MET A 125 -4.53 18.10 -8.48
N GLU A 126 -3.46 18.69 -7.96
CA GLU A 126 -2.14 18.06 -7.95
C GLU A 126 -2.01 17.18 -6.71
N GLY A 127 -1.87 15.88 -6.92
CA GLY A 127 -1.65 14.89 -5.89
C GLY A 127 -0.15 14.69 -5.62
N MET A 128 0.23 14.68 -4.34
CA MET A 128 1.55 14.30 -3.87
C MET A 128 1.41 13.06 -2.99
N ARG A 129 1.81 11.91 -3.52
CA ARG A 129 1.71 10.60 -2.85
C ARG A 129 3.03 10.22 -2.21
N VAL A 130 2.94 9.73 -0.97
CA VAL A 130 4.08 9.31 -0.15
C VAL A 130 3.81 7.96 0.52
N PRO A 131 4.85 7.11 0.71
CA PRO A 131 4.72 5.94 1.56
C PRO A 131 4.68 6.36 3.03
N LEU A 132 3.76 5.79 3.81
CA LEU A 132 3.60 6.06 5.25
C LEU A 132 3.72 4.76 6.04
N VAL A 133 4.53 4.79 7.09
CA VAL A 133 4.56 3.80 8.17
C VAL A 133 4.65 4.59 9.49
N SER A 134 3.62 4.54 10.33
CA SER A 134 3.61 5.36 11.56
C SER A 134 4.43 4.76 12.70
N GLY A 135 4.69 3.45 12.69
CA GLY A 135 5.46 2.78 13.74
C GLY A 135 5.34 1.25 13.67
N SER A 136 5.56 0.60 14.82
CA SER A 136 5.60 -0.87 14.98
C SER A 136 4.54 -1.42 15.92
N ARG A 137 3.63 -0.59 16.43
CA ARG A 137 2.53 -1.02 17.30
C ARG A 137 1.40 -1.63 16.47
N VAL A 138 0.54 -2.42 17.11
CA VAL A 138 -0.59 -3.06 16.40
C VAL A 138 -1.61 -2.02 15.88
N ASP A 139 -1.70 -0.88 16.56
CA ASP A 139 -2.54 0.28 16.23
C ASP A 139 -1.84 1.31 15.35
N ASP A 140 -0.63 1.00 14.84
CA ASP A 140 0.04 1.81 13.82
C ASP A 140 -0.49 1.47 12.41
N ILE A 141 -0.36 2.43 11.50
CA ILE A 141 -0.85 2.31 10.13
C ILE A 141 0.31 2.26 9.14
N ALA A 142 0.14 1.48 8.08
CA ALA A 142 1.10 1.40 6.98
C ALA A 142 0.37 1.44 5.63
N GLY A 143 0.89 2.20 4.67
CA GLY A 143 0.26 2.33 3.36
C GLY A 143 0.74 3.52 2.55
N SER A 144 -0.17 4.07 1.75
CA SER A 144 0.07 5.25 0.92
C SER A 144 -0.82 6.40 1.37
N LEU A 145 -0.21 7.58 1.53
CA LEU A 145 -0.88 8.82 1.87
C LEU A 145 -0.76 9.76 0.66
N THR A 146 -1.86 10.40 0.25
CA THR A 146 -1.86 11.34 -0.87
C THR A 146 -2.46 12.66 -0.43
N TYR A 147 -1.73 13.75 -0.66
CA TYR A 147 -2.17 15.12 -0.42
C TYR A 147 -2.56 15.76 -1.74
N TYR A 148 -3.75 16.34 -1.83
CA TYR A 148 -4.25 16.97 -3.05
C TYR A 148 -4.36 18.47 -2.89
N PHE A 149 -3.68 19.19 -3.78
CA PHE A 149 -3.61 20.64 -3.80
C PHE A 149 -4.42 21.21 -4.97
N ASP A 150 -5.09 22.33 -4.74
CA ASP A 150 -5.68 23.12 -5.82
C ASP A 150 -4.63 23.92 -6.61
N LYS A 151 -5.10 24.76 -7.53
CA LYS A 151 -4.23 25.59 -8.38
C LYS A 151 -3.47 26.64 -7.55
N GLU A 152 -4.04 27.06 -6.44
CA GLU A 152 -3.50 27.99 -5.46
C GLU A 152 -2.55 27.32 -4.44
N LYS A 153 -2.23 26.03 -4.64
CA LYS A 153 -1.37 25.22 -3.76
C LYS A 153 -1.89 25.11 -2.33
N GLN A 154 -3.21 25.21 -2.13
CA GLN A 154 -3.86 24.93 -0.86
C GLN A 154 -4.29 23.47 -0.79
N LEU A 155 -4.05 22.84 0.35
CA LEU A 155 -4.42 21.45 0.58
C LEU A 155 -5.93 21.31 0.76
N GLN A 156 -6.57 20.58 -0.16
CA GLN A 156 -8.01 20.39 -0.20
C GLN A 156 -8.45 19.01 0.26
N ARG A 157 -7.63 17.97 0.02
CA ARG A 157 -7.97 16.59 0.35
C ARG A 157 -6.75 15.79 0.79
N ILE A 158 -6.97 14.90 1.75
CA ILE A 158 -6.00 13.87 2.15
C ILE A 158 -6.67 12.51 1.95
N THR A 159 -6.02 11.60 1.23
CA THR A 159 -6.43 10.20 1.15
C THR A 159 -5.38 9.29 1.73
N PHE A 160 -5.81 8.23 2.41
CA PHE A 160 -4.95 7.17 2.88
C PHE A 160 -5.53 5.81 2.48
N HIS A 161 -4.67 4.97 1.91
CA HIS A 161 -4.98 3.57 1.61
C HIS A 161 -3.90 2.71 2.25
N GLY A 162 -4.30 1.80 3.12
CA GLY A 162 -3.34 1.00 3.86
C GLY A 162 -3.98 -0.03 4.77
N THR A 163 -3.21 -0.46 5.77
CA THR A 163 -3.64 -1.45 6.74
C THR A 163 -3.24 -1.08 8.15
N THR A 164 -3.95 -1.69 9.11
CA THR A 164 -3.62 -1.67 10.53
C THR A 164 -4.03 -2.98 11.20
N GLY A 165 -3.54 -3.22 12.40
CA GLY A 165 -4.00 -4.32 13.25
C GLY A 165 -5.19 -3.95 14.13
N ASP A 166 -5.33 -2.66 14.46
CA ASP A 166 -6.34 -2.11 15.35
C ASP A 166 -6.63 -0.64 14.96
N ASP A 167 -7.88 -0.34 14.61
CA ASP A 167 -8.30 0.96 14.10
C ASP A 167 -8.67 1.97 15.21
N ARG A 168 -8.77 1.54 16.47
CA ARG A 168 -9.33 2.37 17.57
C ARG A 168 -8.63 3.72 17.72
N ARG A 169 -7.30 3.76 17.61
CA ARG A 169 -6.53 5.01 17.73
C ARG A 169 -6.82 5.97 16.57
N LEU A 170 -6.96 5.43 15.35
CA LEU A 170 -7.29 6.21 14.15
C LEU A 170 -8.73 6.75 14.26
N VAL A 171 -9.68 5.89 14.58
CA VAL A 171 -11.09 6.25 14.77
C VAL A 171 -11.24 7.30 15.87
N THR A 172 -10.57 7.14 17.01
CA THR A 172 -10.63 8.10 18.12
C THR A 172 -10.16 9.49 17.69
N MET A 173 -9.08 9.57 16.93
CA MET A 173 -8.59 10.85 16.40
C MET A 173 -9.57 11.44 15.38
N LEU A 174 -10.08 10.64 14.44
CA LEU A 174 -11.00 11.14 13.40
C LEU A 174 -12.35 11.58 13.94
N THR A 175 -12.90 10.86 14.91
CA THR A 175 -14.16 11.23 15.58
C THR A 175 -13.99 12.51 16.40
N LYS A 176 -12.88 12.63 17.14
CA LYS A 176 -12.62 13.79 18.01
C LYS A 176 -12.24 15.05 17.23
N ASP A 177 -11.32 14.94 16.29
CA ASP A 177 -10.68 16.09 15.66
C ASP A 177 -11.32 16.45 14.31
N TYR A 178 -11.98 15.48 13.64
CA TYR A 178 -12.60 15.64 12.32
C TYR A 178 -14.10 15.33 12.29
N GLN A 179 -14.74 15.11 13.44
CA GLN A 179 -16.18 14.93 13.59
C GLN A 179 -16.76 13.75 12.77
N PHE A 180 -15.96 12.70 12.56
CA PHE A 180 -16.46 11.48 11.96
C PHE A 180 -17.52 10.83 12.86
N GLU A 181 -18.62 10.39 12.26
CA GLU A 181 -19.69 9.66 12.94
C GLU A 181 -19.81 8.24 12.39
N ALA A 182 -20.09 7.28 13.26
CA ALA A 182 -20.25 5.88 12.87
C ALA A 182 -21.56 5.69 12.10
N GLU A 183 -21.48 5.01 10.96
CA GLU A 183 -22.63 4.65 10.15
C GLU A 183 -22.97 3.16 10.35
N PRO A 184 -24.26 2.80 10.42
CA PRO A 184 -24.65 1.40 10.52
C PRO A 184 -24.29 0.65 9.23
N THR A 185 -23.42 -0.35 9.36
CA THR A 185 -22.99 -1.21 8.25
C THR A 185 -23.10 -2.69 8.58
N VAL A 186 -23.40 -3.51 7.57
CA VAL A 186 -23.54 -4.98 7.72
C VAL A 186 -22.17 -5.68 7.75
N ALA A 187 -21.18 -5.11 7.06
CA ALA A 187 -19.83 -5.68 6.98
C ALA A 187 -18.77 -4.59 7.11
N GLY A 188 -17.85 -4.78 8.06
CA GLY A 188 -16.85 -3.77 8.41
C GLY A 188 -17.46 -2.61 9.19
N THR A 189 -16.70 -1.53 9.25
CA THR A 189 -17.09 -0.30 9.92
C THR A 189 -16.92 0.87 8.96
N MET A 190 -17.92 1.73 8.92
CA MET A 190 -17.88 2.95 8.12
C MET A 190 -18.11 4.14 9.03
N TYR A 191 -17.29 5.17 8.85
CA TYR A 191 -17.49 6.46 9.50
C TYR A 191 -17.54 7.54 8.45
N MET A 192 -18.42 8.51 8.64
CA MET A 192 -18.63 9.58 7.68
C MET A 192 -18.72 10.93 8.35
N VAL A 193 -18.32 11.96 7.60
CA VAL A 193 -18.77 13.33 7.82
C VAL A 193 -19.75 13.64 6.69
N LYS A 194 -20.92 14.18 7.03
CA LYS A 194 -21.96 14.53 6.07
C LYS A 194 -22.19 16.03 6.05
N TRP A 195 -22.51 16.57 4.89
CA TRP A 195 -22.96 17.94 4.70
C TRP A 195 -24.25 17.95 3.89
N ASN A 196 -25.30 18.59 4.41
CA ASN A 196 -26.63 18.57 3.80
C ASN A 196 -27.13 17.14 3.47
N GLY A 197 -26.71 16.14 4.24
CA GLY A 197 -27.05 14.73 4.04
C GLY A 197 -26.10 13.96 3.12
N ASP A 198 -25.28 14.64 2.33
CA ASP A 198 -24.31 14.01 1.43
C ASP A 198 -22.98 13.73 2.13
N PRO A 199 -22.36 12.56 1.94
CA PRO A 199 -21.06 12.27 2.52
C PRO A 199 -19.98 13.13 1.88
N VAL A 200 -19.16 13.76 2.73
CA VAL A 200 -18.05 14.63 2.30
C VAL A 200 -16.69 14.11 2.77
N SER A 201 -16.64 13.21 3.75
CA SER A 201 -15.42 12.51 4.17
C SER A 201 -15.79 11.14 4.68
N VAL A 202 -14.94 10.16 4.44
CA VAL A 202 -15.25 8.74 4.67
C VAL A 202 -14.02 8.02 5.19
N LEU A 203 -14.23 7.25 6.25
CA LEU A 203 -13.31 6.22 6.73
C LEU A 203 -14.03 4.89 6.58
N ARG A 204 -13.44 4.00 5.81
CA ARG A 204 -13.88 2.63 5.67
C ARG A 204 -12.83 1.70 6.26
N VAL A 205 -13.30 0.85 7.17
CA VAL A 205 -12.50 -0.17 7.83
C VAL A 205 -13.09 -1.53 7.48
N GLU A 206 -12.33 -2.37 6.79
CA GLU A 206 -12.77 -3.73 6.45
C GLU A 206 -11.77 -4.76 6.97
N PRO A 207 -12.23 -5.92 7.47
CA PRO A 207 -11.32 -7.02 7.75
C PRO A 207 -10.57 -7.45 6.48
N ALA A 208 -9.30 -7.79 6.62
CA ALA A 208 -8.53 -8.38 5.54
C ALA A 208 -9.19 -9.71 5.10
N PRO A 209 -9.18 -10.05 3.80
CA PRO A 209 -9.78 -11.30 3.31
C PRO A 209 -9.21 -12.56 3.97
N VAL A 210 -7.95 -12.47 4.42
CA VAL A 210 -7.26 -13.51 5.18
C VAL A 210 -6.55 -12.85 6.36
N VAL A 211 -6.89 -13.28 7.57
CA VAL A 211 -6.23 -12.82 8.80
C VAL A 211 -5.22 -13.85 9.23
N ASN A 212 -3.94 -13.46 9.28
CA ASN A 212 -2.86 -14.32 9.75
C ASN A 212 -2.38 -13.88 11.15
N GLN A 213 -2.18 -14.83 12.06
CA GLN A 213 -1.61 -14.56 13.38
C GLN A 213 -0.19 -14.01 13.29
N SER A 214 0.59 -14.38 12.27
CA SER A 214 1.95 -13.88 12.06
C SER A 214 2.02 -12.46 11.49
N LEU A 215 0.89 -11.89 11.04
CA LEU A 215 0.81 -10.55 10.46
C LEU A 215 -0.19 -9.66 11.23
N PRO A 216 0.17 -9.26 12.47
CA PRO A 216 -0.76 -8.52 13.33
C PRO A 216 -1.11 -7.13 12.79
N HIS A 217 -0.31 -6.52 11.92
CA HIS A 217 -0.51 -5.15 11.39
C HIS A 217 -1.35 -5.08 10.10
N THR A 218 -1.80 -6.22 9.57
CA THR A 218 -2.53 -6.29 8.29
C THR A 218 -3.92 -6.92 8.45
N ARG A 219 -4.52 -6.81 9.63
CA ARG A 219 -5.82 -7.42 9.95
C ARG A 219 -6.98 -6.62 9.39
N LEU A 220 -6.81 -5.31 9.29
CA LEU A 220 -7.79 -4.35 8.82
C LEU A 220 -7.21 -3.61 7.62
N LYS A 221 -8.02 -3.47 6.57
CA LYS A 221 -7.77 -2.55 5.46
C LYS A 221 -8.51 -1.25 5.73
N ILE A 222 -7.82 -0.15 5.46
CA ILE A 222 -8.26 1.21 5.69
C ILE A 222 -8.30 1.93 4.35
N ASP A 223 -9.46 2.49 4.03
CA ASP A 223 -9.62 3.50 2.99
C ASP A 223 -10.15 4.77 3.66
N LEU A 224 -9.39 5.85 3.63
CA LEU A 224 -9.72 7.12 4.26
C LEU A 224 -9.65 8.23 3.23
N GLU A 225 -10.67 9.07 3.21
CA GLU A 225 -10.68 10.35 2.52
C GLU A 225 -11.22 11.43 3.45
N ILE A 226 -10.42 12.48 3.64
CA ILE A 226 -10.81 13.67 4.39
C ILE A 226 -10.73 14.87 3.45
N ASN A 227 -11.82 15.63 3.38
CA ASN A 227 -11.92 16.83 2.57
C ASN A 227 -11.99 18.07 3.45
N ARG A 228 -11.30 19.13 3.04
CA ARG A 228 -11.46 20.45 3.63
C ARG A 228 -12.87 20.97 3.27
N PRO A 229 -13.60 21.61 4.20
CA PRO A 229 -14.80 22.36 3.88
C PRO A 229 -14.45 23.57 3.00
N SER A 230 -14.47 23.39 1.68
CA SER A 230 -14.03 24.38 0.70
C SER A 230 -14.89 24.34 -0.56
N ARG A 231 -14.39 24.89 -1.68
CA ARG A 231 -15.09 24.88 -2.97
C ARG A 231 -15.23 23.47 -3.57
N TYR A 232 -14.35 22.53 -3.19
CA TYR A 232 -14.32 21.15 -3.72
C TYR A 232 -14.95 20.16 -2.75
N TYR A 233 -16.11 20.54 -2.22
CA TYR A 233 -16.75 19.84 -1.10
C TYR A 233 -17.63 18.68 -1.59
N SER A 234 -16.96 17.62 -1.99
CA SER A 234 -17.57 16.32 -2.28
C SER A 234 -16.51 15.22 -2.17
N LEU A 235 -16.96 13.98 -2.05
CA LEU A 235 -16.06 12.83 -2.20
C LEU A 235 -15.38 12.82 -3.58
N SER A 236 -14.20 12.22 -3.64
CA SER A 236 -13.57 11.86 -4.90
C SER A 236 -14.47 10.88 -5.68
N PRO A 237 -14.38 10.86 -7.02
CA PRO A 237 -15.12 9.89 -7.82
C PRO A 237 -14.83 8.44 -7.43
N GLU A 238 -13.61 8.14 -6.96
CA GLU A 238 -13.22 6.82 -6.49
C GLU A 238 -13.91 6.46 -5.17
N MET A 239 -13.85 7.35 -4.17
CA MET A 239 -14.48 7.12 -2.88
C MET A 239 -16.01 7.11 -2.99
N ALA A 240 -16.59 7.97 -3.82
CA ALA A 240 -18.02 7.98 -4.11
C ALA A 240 -18.47 6.62 -4.70
N LYS A 241 -17.77 6.10 -5.71
CA LYS A 241 -18.05 4.77 -6.27
C LYS A 241 -17.93 3.66 -5.24
N LEU A 242 -16.96 3.76 -4.33
CA LEU A 242 -16.77 2.79 -3.26
C LEU A 242 -17.94 2.82 -2.25
N VAL A 243 -18.38 4.01 -1.84
CA VAL A 243 -19.55 4.18 -0.97
C VAL A 243 -20.82 3.70 -1.67
N ASP A 244 -21.02 4.07 -2.93
CA ASP A 244 -22.16 3.63 -3.73
C ASP A 244 -22.19 2.11 -3.86
N ARG A 245 -21.06 1.47 -4.15
CA ARG A 245 -20.98 0.00 -4.22
C ARG A 245 -21.38 -0.63 -2.90
N ASP A 246 -20.91 -0.10 -1.78
CA ASP A 246 -21.24 -0.63 -0.45
C ASP A 246 -22.73 -0.41 -0.11
N LYS A 247 -23.32 0.70 -0.56
CA LYS A 247 -24.77 0.95 -0.48
C LYS A 247 -25.57 -0.08 -1.28
N HIS A 248 -25.22 -0.29 -2.55
CA HIS A 248 -25.92 -1.22 -3.44
C HIS A 248 -25.73 -2.68 -3.02
N ALA A 249 -24.61 -3.02 -2.37
CA ALA A 249 -24.37 -4.34 -1.81
C ALA A 249 -25.15 -4.61 -0.50
N GLY A 250 -25.99 -3.67 -0.05
CA GLY A 250 -26.72 -3.77 1.21
C GLY A 250 -25.79 -3.75 2.43
N ARG A 251 -24.55 -3.26 2.27
CA ARG A 251 -23.59 -3.16 3.37
C ARG A 251 -23.78 -1.88 4.17
N TRP A 252 -24.51 -0.90 3.65
CA TRP A 252 -24.80 0.38 4.27
C TRP A 252 -26.23 0.85 3.93
N GLY A 253 -26.87 1.52 4.89
CA GLY A 253 -28.20 2.12 4.74
C GLY A 253 -29.31 1.08 4.79
N PHE A 254 -29.93 0.90 5.98
CA PHE A 254 -31.22 0.23 6.05
C PHE A 254 -32.29 1.21 5.54
N GLN A 255 -33.11 0.75 4.59
CA GLN A 255 -34.32 1.45 4.15
C GLN A 255 -35.36 1.48 5.26
#